data_AF-A0A7V9KUU1-F1
#
_entry.id   AF-A0A7V9KUU1-F1
#
_cell.length_a   1.000
_cell.length_b   1.000
_cell.length_c   1.000
_cell.angle_alpha   90.00
_cell.angle_beta   90.00
_cell.angle_gamma   90.00
#
_symmetry.space_group_name_H-M   'P 1'
#
loop_
_entity.id
_entity.type
_entity.pdbx_description
1 polymer ?
#
loop_
_entity_poly.entity_id
_entity_poly.type
_entity_poly.pdbx_seq_one_letter_code
_entity_poly.pdbx_strand_id
1 'polypeptide(L)'
;MTSTTHPELDGLGRYKYGWSDSDTAGSGAQRGLSEAVVRDISMLKNEPQWMLDLRLKGLKLFHRKPMPTWGGELDTIDFDNIKYFVRSTEKQATSWDELPEDIKNTYDRLGIPEAEKQRLVAGVAAQYESEVVYHKIREDLEEQGVLFLDTDTALREHEDVFKEYFGTVIPVGDNKFAALNTSVWSGGSFIYVPKGVNVEIPLQAYFRINTENMGQFERTLIIVDEGAYVHYVEGCT
;
A
#
# COMPACT_ATOMS: atom_id res chain seq x y z
N MET A 1 -20.03 39.26 -16.77
CA MET A 1 -20.75 38.64 -15.64
C MET A 1 -21.35 37.34 -16.15
N THR A 2 -20.58 36.26 -16.10
CA THR A 2 -21.04 34.91 -16.44
C THR A 2 -21.24 34.17 -15.13
N SER A 3 -22.49 33.82 -14.87
CA SER A 3 -22.98 33.08 -13.71
C SER A 3 -22.50 31.63 -13.82
N THR A 4 -21.73 31.18 -12.84
CA THR A 4 -21.35 29.77 -12.67
C THR A 4 -22.54 28.98 -12.13
N THR A 5 -22.88 27.88 -12.81
CA THR A 5 -24.19 27.23 -12.79
C THR A 5 -24.36 26.09 -11.79
N HIS A 6 -23.44 25.83 -10.87
CA HIS A 6 -23.57 24.68 -9.95
C HIS A 6 -22.98 24.95 -8.55
N PRO A 7 -23.69 25.70 -7.68
CA PRO A 7 -23.28 25.93 -6.28
C PRO A 7 -23.28 24.65 -5.42
N GLU A 8 -23.82 23.55 -5.93
CA GLU A 8 -23.87 22.24 -5.26
C GLU A 8 -22.50 21.52 -5.24
N LEU A 9 -21.54 21.99 -6.04
CA LEU A 9 -20.19 21.42 -6.13
C LEU A 9 -19.17 22.10 -5.18
N ASP A 10 -19.49 23.27 -4.63
CA ASP A 10 -18.60 24.07 -3.75
C ASP A 10 -18.36 23.46 -2.35
N GLY A 11 -18.91 22.27 -2.08
CA GLY A 11 -18.75 21.56 -0.81
C GLY A 11 -18.33 20.10 -0.92
N LEU A 12 -18.21 19.54 -2.13
CA LEU A 12 -17.90 18.12 -2.33
C LEU A 12 -16.39 17.78 -2.21
N GLY A 13 -15.52 18.79 -2.14
CA GLY A 13 -14.08 18.62 -1.90
C GLY A 13 -13.68 18.53 -0.42
N ARG A 14 -14.59 18.78 0.53
CA ARG A 14 -14.31 18.57 1.95
C ARG A 14 -14.74 17.17 2.38
N TYR A 15 -13.83 16.25 2.11
CA TYR A 15 -13.76 14.92 2.69
C TYR A 15 -14.09 14.98 4.20
N LYS A 16 -15.06 14.19 4.66
CA LYS A 16 -15.64 14.26 6.01
C LYS A 16 -14.70 13.80 7.16
N TYR A 17 -13.45 13.45 6.85
CA TYR A 17 -12.44 13.01 7.81
C TYR A 17 -11.12 13.81 7.71
N GLY A 18 -11.19 15.11 7.38
CA GLY A 18 -10.03 15.99 7.19
C GLY A 18 -9.29 16.43 8.47
N TRP A 19 -8.55 15.52 9.10
CA TRP A 19 -7.56 15.83 10.13
C TRP A 19 -6.17 15.61 9.53
N SER A 20 -5.31 16.64 9.54
CA SER A 20 -3.92 16.55 9.08
C SER A 20 -2.98 16.51 10.29
N ASP A 21 -2.18 15.46 10.41
CA ASP A 21 -1.08 15.37 11.38
C ASP A 21 0.16 16.13 10.86
N SER A 22 1.18 16.34 11.70
CA SER A 22 2.36 17.14 11.33
C SER A 22 3.27 16.43 10.30
N ASP A 23 3.39 16.98 9.08
CA ASP A 23 4.19 16.46 7.94
C ASP A 23 5.71 16.69 8.09
N THR A 24 6.30 16.15 9.16
CA THR A 24 7.77 16.18 9.32
C THR A 24 8.46 15.20 8.38
N ALA A 25 7.85 14.03 8.14
CA ALA A 25 8.36 12.95 7.29
C ALA A 25 8.45 13.33 5.80
N GLY A 26 7.45 14.04 5.25
CA GLY A 26 7.42 14.42 3.84
C GLY A 26 8.37 15.55 3.46
N SER A 27 8.96 16.27 4.43
CA SER A 27 9.82 17.43 4.17
C SER A 27 11.16 17.08 3.49
N GLY A 28 11.65 15.84 3.68
CA GLY A 28 12.90 15.34 3.10
C GLY A 28 12.74 14.48 1.83
N ALA A 29 11.51 14.16 1.42
CA ALA A 29 11.26 13.25 0.31
C ALA A 29 11.55 13.88 -1.05
N GLN A 30 12.24 13.14 -1.93
CA GLN A 30 12.48 13.58 -3.30
C GLN A 30 11.17 13.59 -4.11
N ARG A 31 11.01 14.64 -4.92
CA ARG A 31 9.90 14.76 -5.87
C ARG A 31 10.32 14.28 -7.25
N GLY A 32 9.33 13.78 -7.97
CA GLY A 32 9.46 13.42 -9.38
C GLY A 32 9.93 11.99 -9.59
N LEU A 33 9.70 11.52 -10.82
CA LEU A 33 9.95 10.13 -11.19
C LEU A 33 11.26 10.04 -11.98
N SER A 34 12.25 9.34 -11.42
CA SER A 34 13.53 9.13 -12.09
C SER A 34 14.13 7.78 -11.74
N GLU A 35 15.14 7.36 -12.52
CA GLU A 35 15.91 6.16 -12.21
C GLU A 35 16.60 6.26 -10.83
N ALA A 36 17.04 7.46 -10.45
CA ALA A 36 17.65 7.69 -9.13
C ALA A 36 16.65 7.42 -8.01
N VAL A 37 15.41 7.93 -8.13
CA VAL A 37 14.33 7.68 -7.15
C VAL A 37 13.99 6.20 -7.07
N VAL A 38 13.87 5.50 -8.20
CA VAL A 38 13.58 4.06 -8.21
C VAL A 38 14.69 3.25 -7.53
N ARG A 39 15.96 3.60 -7.78
CA ARG A 39 17.12 2.96 -7.13
C ARG A 39 17.15 3.24 -5.63
N ASP A 40 16.84 4.48 -5.24
CA ASP A 40 16.79 4.89 -3.83
C ASP A 40 15.73 4.12 -3.06
N ILE A 41 14.50 3.99 -3.61
CA ILE A 41 13.43 3.18 -3.03
C ILE A 41 13.91 1.74 -2.80
N SER A 42 14.48 1.12 -3.83
CA SER A 42 14.95 -0.27 -3.75
C SER A 42 16.07 -0.46 -2.73
N MET A 43 16.98 0.52 -2.63
CA MET A 43 18.06 0.54 -1.63
C MET A 43 17.52 0.69 -0.20
N LEU A 44 16.61 1.64 0.03
CA LEU A 44 16.01 1.90 1.35
C LEU A 44 15.22 0.71 1.89
N LYS A 45 14.64 -0.07 0.97
CA LYS A 45 13.89 -1.30 1.25
C LYS A 45 14.77 -2.56 1.27
N ASN A 46 16.06 -2.43 0.96
CA ASN A 46 17.04 -3.53 0.92
C ASN A 46 16.57 -4.70 0.04
N GLU A 47 16.09 -4.39 -1.18
CA GLU A 47 15.51 -5.38 -2.08
C GLU A 47 16.55 -6.19 -2.85
N PRO A 48 16.21 -7.43 -3.28
CA PRO A 48 17.07 -8.21 -4.16
C PRO A 48 17.19 -7.58 -5.56
N GLN A 49 18.32 -7.83 -6.23
CA GLN A 49 18.63 -7.23 -7.55
C GLN A 49 17.53 -7.43 -8.60
N TRP A 50 16.86 -8.59 -8.61
CA TRP A 50 15.82 -8.86 -9.60
C TRP A 50 14.60 -7.95 -9.41
N MET A 51 14.30 -7.52 -8.18
CA MET A 51 13.21 -6.58 -7.92
C MET A 51 13.59 -5.19 -8.44
N LEU A 52 14.83 -4.74 -8.18
CA LEU A 52 15.34 -3.50 -8.75
C LEU A 52 15.26 -3.51 -10.29
N ASP A 53 15.69 -4.59 -10.94
CA ASP A 53 15.62 -4.72 -12.40
C ASP A 53 14.17 -4.66 -12.90
N LEU A 54 13.22 -5.25 -12.15
CA LEU A 54 11.80 -5.21 -12.44
C LEU A 54 11.22 -3.79 -12.31
N ARG A 55 11.61 -3.05 -11.26
CA ARG A 55 11.22 -1.65 -11.05
C ARG A 55 11.72 -0.75 -12.17
N LEU A 56 12.98 -0.88 -12.57
CA LEU A 56 13.59 -0.13 -13.67
C LEU A 56 12.93 -0.45 -15.02
N LYS A 57 12.53 -1.71 -15.23
CA LYS A 57 11.73 -2.10 -16.39
C LYS A 57 10.36 -1.41 -16.37
N GLY A 58 9.71 -1.32 -15.21
CA GLY A 58 8.47 -0.56 -15.00
C GLY A 58 8.61 0.90 -15.41
N LEU A 59 9.66 1.57 -14.92
CA LEU A 59 9.95 2.97 -15.24
C LEU A 59 10.12 3.19 -16.75
N LYS A 60 10.91 2.34 -17.41
CA LYS A 60 11.11 2.40 -18.86
C LYS A 60 9.80 2.22 -19.64
N LEU A 61 8.95 1.29 -19.20
CA LEU A 61 7.66 1.04 -19.84
C LEU A 61 6.67 2.17 -19.60
N PHE A 62 6.68 2.78 -18.41
CA PHE A 62 5.87 3.95 -18.10
C PHE A 62 6.16 5.11 -19.06
N HIS A 63 7.43 5.46 -19.26
CA HIS A 63 7.81 6.55 -20.18
C HIS A 63 7.49 6.23 -21.64
N ARG A 64 7.56 4.95 -22.05
CA ARG A 64 7.26 4.55 -23.43
C ARG A 64 5.75 4.56 -23.73
N LYS A 65 4.90 4.30 -22.74
CA LYS A 65 3.45 4.20 -22.92
C LYS A 65 2.81 5.60 -22.96
N PRO A 66 1.92 5.87 -23.94
CA PRO A 66 1.16 7.12 -23.96
C PRO A 66 0.16 7.17 -22.79
N MET A 67 -0.23 8.38 -22.39
CA MET A 67 -1.33 8.56 -21.44
C MET A 67 -2.64 8.01 -22.03
N PRO A 68 -3.45 7.29 -21.25
CA PRO A 68 -4.79 6.90 -21.69
C PRO A 68 -5.64 8.14 -22.02
N THR A 69 -6.44 8.05 -23.08
CA THR A 69 -7.33 9.13 -23.53
C THR A 69 -8.80 8.86 -23.21
N TRP A 70 -9.05 7.93 -22.29
CA TRP A 70 -10.38 7.48 -21.89
C TRP A 70 -10.44 7.44 -20.36
N GLY A 71 -11.65 7.58 -19.79
CA GLY A 71 -11.83 7.73 -18.35
C GLY A 71 -11.80 9.20 -17.92
N GLY A 72 -11.12 9.49 -16.80
CA GLY A 72 -10.97 10.85 -16.29
C GLY A 72 -9.96 11.71 -17.07
N GLU A 73 -9.87 12.99 -16.72
CA GLU A 73 -8.84 13.90 -17.22
C GLU A 73 -7.52 13.59 -16.52
N LEU A 74 -6.53 13.11 -17.29
CA LEU A 74 -5.25 12.64 -16.76
C LEU A 74 -4.07 13.53 -17.19
N ASP A 75 -4.30 14.48 -18.10
CA ASP A 75 -3.33 15.46 -18.58
C ASP A 75 -2.92 16.49 -17.51
N THR A 76 -3.71 16.58 -16.43
CA THR A 76 -3.44 17.43 -15.27
C THR A 76 -2.45 16.82 -14.27
N ILE A 77 -2.08 15.55 -14.43
CA ILE A 77 -1.19 14.86 -13.49
C ILE A 77 0.25 15.33 -13.70
N ASP A 78 0.79 16.04 -12.70
CA ASP A 78 2.19 16.44 -12.65
C ASP A 78 3.03 15.35 -11.95
N PHE A 79 3.56 14.42 -12.73
CA PHE A 79 4.40 13.33 -12.24
C PHE A 79 5.72 13.80 -11.63
N ASP A 80 6.17 15.02 -11.92
CA ASP A 80 7.41 15.59 -11.41
C ASP A 80 7.24 16.20 -10.01
N ASN A 81 6.00 16.51 -9.62
CA ASN A 81 5.69 17.08 -8.32
C ASN A 81 5.24 16.04 -7.27
N ILE A 82 5.02 14.79 -7.66
CA ILE A 82 4.61 13.70 -6.76
C ILE A 82 5.81 13.24 -5.90
N LYS A 83 5.57 13.01 -4.61
CA LYS A 83 6.47 12.24 -3.74
C LYS A 83 6.09 10.76 -3.85
N TYR A 84 7.00 9.95 -4.39
CA TYR A 84 6.74 8.52 -4.66
C TYR A 84 7.08 7.59 -3.50
N PHE A 85 7.86 8.06 -2.54
CA PHE A 85 8.23 7.32 -1.35
C PHE A 85 8.47 8.29 -0.20
N VAL A 86 7.83 8.05 0.93
CA VAL A 86 7.99 8.83 2.16
C VAL A 86 8.13 7.85 3.31
N ARG A 87 9.27 7.89 3.99
CA ARG A 87 9.51 7.08 5.18
C ARG A 87 8.88 7.77 6.38
N SER A 88 7.85 7.15 6.97
CA SER A 88 7.08 7.75 8.06
C SER A 88 7.67 7.40 9.44
N THR A 89 8.31 6.25 9.59
CA THR A 89 8.98 5.84 10.84
C THR A 89 10.28 5.09 10.58
N GLU A 90 11.20 5.09 11.55
CA GLU A 90 12.43 4.27 11.44
C GLU A 90 12.20 2.78 11.75
N LYS A 91 11.07 2.43 12.38
CA LYS A 91 10.75 1.07 12.84
C LYS A 91 9.25 0.78 12.72
N GLN A 92 8.92 -0.46 12.34
CA GLN A 92 7.58 -1.02 12.47
C GLN A 92 7.27 -1.30 13.95
N ALA A 93 6.07 -0.98 14.40
CA ALA A 93 5.64 -1.30 15.76
C ALA A 93 5.17 -2.75 15.83
N THR A 94 5.65 -3.48 16.83
CA THR A 94 5.30 -4.90 17.05
C THR A 94 4.12 -5.07 17.99
N SER A 95 3.75 -4.00 18.70
CA SER A 95 2.60 -3.95 19.58
C SER A 95 1.87 -2.63 19.47
N TRP A 96 0.58 -2.62 19.85
CA TRP A 96 -0.23 -1.41 19.85
C TRP A 96 0.41 -0.29 20.69
N ASP A 97 1.02 -0.64 21.83
CA ASP A 97 1.62 0.32 22.76
C ASP A 97 2.87 1.00 22.20
N GLU A 98 3.51 0.42 21.19
CA GLU A 98 4.68 0.99 20.51
C GLU A 98 4.33 2.01 19.42
N LEU A 99 3.05 2.10 19.02
CA LEU A 99 2.63 3.05 18.00
C LEU A 99 2.73 4.51 18.50
N PRO A 100 3.17 5.43 17.62
CA PRO A 100 3.04 6.87 17.85
C PRO A 100 1.61 7.28 18.22
N GLU A 101 1.48 8.30 19.07
CA GLU A 101 0.20 8.72 19.67
C GLU A 101 -0.82 9.21 18.63
N ASP A 102 -0.35 9.89 17.58
CA ASP A 102 -1.14 10.32 16.41
C ASP A 102 -1.74 9.13 15.64
N ILE A 103 -0.95 8.07 15.47
CA ILE A 103 -1.35 6.82 14.82
C ILE A 103 -2.35 6.03 15.70
N LYS A 104 -2.11 5.93 17.02
CA LYS A 104 -3.06 5.30 17.97
C LYS A 104 -4.42 5.98 17.96
N ASN A 105 -4.44 7.30 18.12
CA ASN A 105 -5.68 8.10 18.15
C ASN A 105 -6.51 7.91 16.87
N THR A 106 -5.83 7.78 15.74
CA THR A 106 -6.44 7.48 14.44
C THR A 106 -7.13 6.13 14.46
N TYR A 107 -6.40 5.08 14.81
CA TYR A 107 -6.90 3.71 14.74
C TYR A 107 -7.93 3.40 15.84
N ASP A 108 -7.85 4.06 17.00
CA ASP A 108 -8.89 4.05 18.04
C ASP A 108 -10.23 4.56 17.49
N ARG A 109 -10.21 5.68 16.75
CA ARG A 109 -11.43 6.24 16.11
C ARG A 109 -12.02 5.32 15.05
N LEU A 110 -11.18 4.50 14.42
CA LEU A 110 -11.58 3.51 13.43
C LEU A 110 -12.09 2.21 14.08
N GLY A 111 -11.95 2.07 15.40
CA GLY A 111 -12.41 0.90 16.14
C GLY A 111 -11.56 -0.35 15.94
N ILE A 112 -10.33 -0.22 15.43
CA ILE A 112 -9.44 -1.36 15.16
C ILE A 112 -9.11 -2.15 16.43
N PRO A 113 -8.76 -1.53 17.57
CA PRO A 113 -8.46 -2.27 18.80
C PRO A 113 -9.65 -3.05 19.33
N GLU A 114 -10.85 -2.51 19.17
CA GLU A 114 -12.08 -3.17 19.61
C GLU A 114 -12.40 -4.37 18.71
N ALA A 115 -12.24 -4.22 17.39
CA ALA A 115 -12.40 -5.32 16.44
C ALA A 115 -11.39 -6.45 16.72
N GLU A 116 -10.15 -6.13 17.05
CA GLU A 116 -9.13 -7.10 17.44
C GLU A 116 -9.48 -7.81 18.77
N LYS A 117 -9.84 -7.05 19.81
CA LYS A 117 -10.23 -7.58 21.13
C LYS A 117 -11.46 -8.48 21.05
N GLN A 118 -12.44 -8.12 20.22
CA GLN A 118 -13.66 -8.89 20.00
C GLN A 118 -13.44 -10.07 19.04
N ARG A 119 -12.21 -10.28 18.53
CA ARG A 119 -11.87 -11.32 17.54
C ARG A 119 -12.74 -11.26 16.27
N LEU A 120 -13.17 -10.05 15.89
CA LEU A 120 -13.94 -9.82 14.66
C LEU A 120 -13.06 -9.85 13.41
N VAL A 121 -11.74 -9.70 13.59
CA VAL A 121 -10.72 -9.78 12.54
C VAL A 121 -9.64 -10.79 12.95
N ALA A 122 -9.15 -11.55 11.97
CA ALA A 122 -8.16 -12.60 12.17
C ALA A 122 -6.72 -12.11 11.97
N GLY A 123 -6.59 -10.93 11.38
CA GLY A 123 -5.36 -10.16 11.32
C GLY A 123 -5.64 -8.74 10.86
N VAL A 124 -4.76 -7.82 11.26
CA VAL A 124 -4.79 -6.41 10.87
C VAL A 124 -3.41 -6.01 10.35
N ALA A 125 -3.39 -5.47 9.13
CA ALA A 125 -2.25 -4.73 8.59
C ALA A 125 -2.64 -3.25 8.49
N ALA A 126 -1.84 -2.37 9.08
CA ALA A 126 -2.11 -0.94 9.09
C ALA A 126 -0.93 -0.19 8.46
N GLN A 127 -1.18 0.42 7.30
CA GLN A 127 -0.20 1.18 6.55
C GLN A 127 -0.37 2.68 6.77
N TYR A 128 0.77 3.33 7.02
CA TYR A 128 0.83 4.77 7.18
C TYR A 128 1.92 5.34 6.26
N GLU A 129 1.49 6.15 5.29
CA GLU A 129 2.30 6.61 4.17
C GLU A 129 2.78 5.44 3.29
N SER A 130 4.10 5.27 3.11
CA SER A 130 4.69 4.24 2.25
C SER A 130 5.02 2.93 2.98
N GLU A 131 4.84 2.85 4.30
CA GLU A 131 5.27 1.71 5.12
C GLU A 131 4.14 1.18 6.02
N VAL A 132 4.09 -0.15 6.19
CA VAL A 132 3.20 -0.80 7.17
C VAL A 132 3.76 -0.58 8.57
N VAL A 133 3.00 0.07 9.43
CA VAL A 133 3.43 0.48 10.79
C VAL A 133 2.94 -0.47 11.88
N TYR A 134 1.89 -1.25 11.62
CA TYR A 134 1.35 -2.26 12.53
C TYR A 134 0.93 -3.49 11.75
N HIS A 135 1.35 -4.65 12.24
CA HIS A 135 0.96 -5.93 11.68
C HIS A 135 0.72 -6.93 12.80
N LYS A 136 -0.46 -7.56 12.82
CA LYS A 136 -0.78 -8.63 13.75
C LYS A 136 -1.70 -9.65 13.11
N ILE A 137 -1.31 -10.91 13.15
CA ILE A 137 -2.12 -12.06 12.78
C ILE A 137 -2.36 -12.90 14.04
N ARG A 138 -3.46 -13.67 14.08
CA ARG A 138 -3.65 -14.64 15.14
C ARG A 138 -2.68 -15.83 14.98
N GLU A 139 -2.08 -16.22 16.10
CA GLU A 139 -1.11 -17.33 16.17
C GLU A 139 -1.68 -18.65 15.62
N ASP A 140 -2.98 -18.92 15.79
CA ASP A 140 -3.60 -20.16 15.29
C ASP A 140 -3.69 -20.23 13.76
N LEU A 141 -3.64 -19.10 13.05
CA LEU A 141 -3.55 -19.06 11.59
C LEU A 141 -2.11 -19.25 11.11
N GLU A 142 -1.13 -18.69 11.84
CA GLU A 142 0.29 -18.91 11.56
C GLU A 142 0.67 -20.38 11.74
N GLU A 143 0.15 -21.04 12.79
CA GLU A 143 0.33 -22.50 12.99
C GLU A 143 -0.23 -23.34 11.85
N GLN A 144 -1.25 -22.83 11.15
CA GLN A 144 -1.83 -23.46 9.95
C GLN A 144 -1.06 -23.12 8.67
N GLY A 145 0.00 -22.31 8.76
CA GLY A 145 0.83 -21.89 7.63
C GLY A 145 0.25 -20.73 6.82
N VAL A 146 -0.78 -20.05 7.32
CA VAL A 146 -1.28 -18.82 6.70
C VAL A 146 -0.25 -17.72 6.88
N LEU A 147 0.13 -17.09 5.78
CA LEU A 147 0.95 -15.88 5.82
C LEU A 147 0.02 -14.70 5.57
N PHE A 148 -0.04 -13.78 6.52
CA PHE A 148 -0.51 -12.42 6.29
C PHE A 148 0.67 -11.54 6.67
N LEU A 149 1.19 -10.74 5.75
CA LEU A 149 2.38 -9.92 5.93
C LEU A 149 2.24 -8.62 5.12
N ASP A 150 3.08 -7.64 5.41
CA ASP A 150 3.32 -6.57 4.44
C ASP A 150 4.16 -7.07 3.25
N THR A 151 4.02 -6.41 2.11
CA THR A 151 4.65 -6.83 0.86
C THR A 151 6.18 -6.77 0.92
N ASP A 152 6.75 -5.89 1.73
CA ASP A 152 8.21 -5.72 1.87
C ASP A 152 8.81 -6.85 2.69
N THR A 153 8.16 -7.21 3.79
CA THR A 153 8.47 -8.38 4.60
C THR A 153 8.32 -9.66 3.80
N ALA A 154 7.22 -9.82 3.05
CA ALA A 154 7.02 -11.00 2.21
C ALA A 154 8.09 -11.17 1.13
N LEU A 155 8.50 -10.08 0.46
CA LEU A 155 9.59 -10.12 -0.52
C LEU A 155 10.91 -10.56 0.12
N ARG A 156 11.20 -10.11 1.34
CA ARG A 156 12.45 -10.41 2.06
C ARG A 156 12.49 -11.83 2.62
N GLU A 157 11.39 -12.30 3.19
CA GLU A 157 11.34 -13.54 3.98
C GLU A 157 10.78 -14.73 3.21
N HIS A 158 9.97 -14.47 2.18
CA HIS A 158 9.33 -15.47 1.33
C HIS A 158 9.58 -15.19 -0.17
N GLU A 159 10.83 -14.85 -0.52
CA GLU A 159 11.22 -14.41 -1.87
C GLU A 159 10.84 -15.42 -2.96
N ASP A 160 10.93 -16.72 -2.68
CA ASP A 160 10.62 -17.81 -3.61
C ASP A 160 9.14 -17.79 -4.05
N VAL A 161 8.23 -17.79 -3.07
CA VAL A 161 6.79 -17.70 -3.32
C VAL A 161 6.45 -16.34 -3.93
N PHE A 162 7.02 -15.27 -3.38
CA PHE A 162 6.78 -13.92 -3.89
C PHE A 162 7.14 -13.82 -5.37
N LYS A 163 8.34 -14.26 -5.75
CA LYS A 163 8.85 -14.20 -7.11
C LYS A 163 8.10 -15.11 -8.09
N GLU A 164 7.56 -16.23 -7.62
CA GLU A 164 6.72 -17.12 -8.43
C GLU A 164 5.45 -16.42 -8.91
N TYR A 165 4.78 -15.68 -8.02
CA TYR A 165 3.46 -15.10 -8.31
C TYR A 165 3.50 -13.62 -8.70
N PHE A 166 4.53 -12.87 -8.31
CA PHE A 166 4.56 -11.43 -8.52
C PHE A 166 4.56 -11.04 -10.00
N GLY A 167 3.52 -10.32 -10.43
CA GLY A 167 3.38 -9.86 -11.81
C GLY A 167 2.84 -10.90 -12.79
N THR A 168 2.35 -12.04 -12.31
CA THR A 168 1.71 -13.08 -13.16
C THR A 168 0.34 -12.64 -13.67
N VAL A 169 -0.51 -12.09 -12.80
CA VAL A 169 -1.85 -11.59 -13.15
C VAL A 169 -1.81 -10.19 -13.75
N ILE A 170 -1.02 -9.29 -13.16
CA ILE A 170 -0.81 -7.91 -13.65
C ILE A 170 0.67 -7.73 -14.00
N PRO A 171 1.08 -8.05 -15.25
CA PRO A 171 2.45 -7.88 -15.69
C PRO A 171 2.89 -6.42 -15.69
N VAL A 172 4.20 -6.19 -15.56
CA VAL A 172 4.81 -4.84 -15.58
C VAL A 172 4.36 -3.98 -16.76
N GLY A 173 4.12 -4.62 -17.91
CA GLY A 173 3.75 -3.97 -19.15
C GLY A 173 2.26 -3.89 -19.43
N ASP A 174 1.39 -4.25 -18.48
CA ASP A 174 -0.07 -4.29 -18.66
C ASP A 174 -0.61 -2.95 -19.17
N ASN A 175 -0.54 -1.91 -18.34
CA ASN A 175 -0.93 -0.54 -18.70
C ASN A 175 0.09 0.50 -18.17
N LYS A 176 -0.14 1.79 -18.46
CA LYS A 176 0.80 2.86 -18.06
C LYS A 176 0.93 2.95 -16.54
N PHE A 177 -0.19 2.90 -15.82
CA PHE A 177 -0.19 3.02 -14.36
C PHE A 177 0.25 1.73 -13.65
N ALA A 178 0.03 0.55 -14.25
CA ALA A 178 0.64 -0.69 -13.77
C ALA A 178 2.19 -0.65 -13.88
N ALA A 179 2.71 -0.07 -14.96
CA ALA A 179 4.15 0.14 -15.12
C ALA A 179 4.70 1.15 -14.10
N LEU A 180 3.96 2.24 -13.84
CA LEU A 180 4.27 3.20 -12.78
C LEU A 180 4.28 2.52 -11.41
N ASN A 181 3.18 1.87 -11.02
CA ASN A 181 3.07 1.13 -9.76
C ASN A 181 4.23 0.12 -9.63
N THR A 182 4.55 -0.67 -10.66
CA THR A 182 5.69 -1.59 -10.60
C THR A 182 7.03 -0.87 -10.32
N SER A 183 7.22 0.35 -10.82
CA SER A 183 8.47 1.09 -10.61
C SER A 183 8.63 1.62 -9.18
N VAL A 184 7.55 2.02 -8.53
CA VAL A 184 7.58 2.79 -7.27
C VAL A 184 6.75 2.18 -6.15
N TRP A 185 6.25 0.95 -6.29
CA TRP A 185 5.37 0.39 -5.26
C TRP A 185 6.02 0.35 -3.88
N SER A 186 5.20 0.63 -2.86
CA SER A 186 5.58 0.67 -1.46
C SER A 186 4.41 0.23 -0.57
N GLY A 187 4.66 -0.71 0.33
CA GLY A 187 3.62 -1.32 1.14
C GLY A 187 2.62 -2.15 0.31
N GLY A 188 1.40 -2.31 0.84
CA GLY A 188 0.42 -3.30 0.39
C GLY A 188 0.47 -4.59 1.22
N SER A 189 -0.44 -5.51 0.92
CA SER A 189 -0.58 -6.77 1.66
C SER A 189 -0.12 -7.99 0.88
N PHE A 190 0.56 -8.91 1.57
CA PHE A 190 0.85 -10.25 1.07
C PHE A 190 0.05 -11.28 1.87
N ILE A 191 -0.74 -12.11 1.18
CA ILE A 191 -1.54 -13.16 1.79
C ILE A 191 -1.25 -14.48 1.08
N TYR A 192 -0.88 -15.51 1.83
CA TYR A 192 -0.79 -16.89 1.35
C TYR A 192 -1.63 -17.79 2.26
N VAL A 193 -2.54 -18.56 1.65
CA VAL A 193 -3.42 -19.51 2.36
C VAL A 193 -3.14 -20.92 1.83
N PRO A 194 -2.60 -21.83 2.67
CA PRO A 194 -2.24 -23.18 2.24
C PRO A 194 -3.43 -24.05 1.86
N LYS A 195 -3.14 -25.13 1.11
CA LYS A 195 -4.12 -26.10 0.64
C LYS A 195 -5.06 -26.58 1.77
N GLY A 196 -6.36 -26.47 1.54
CA GLY A 196 -7.40 -26.93 2.47
C GLY A 196 -7.60 -26.09 3.74
N VAL A 197 -6.86 -24.99 3.92
CA VAL A 197 -7.02 -24.10 5.08
C VAL A 197 -8.19 -23.15 4.86
N ASN A 198 -9.07 -23.04 5.85
CA ASN A 198 -10.22 -22.14 5.81
C ASN A 198 -10.10 -21.05 6.88
N VAL A 199 -9.86 -19.82 6.42
CA VAL A 199 -9.76 -18.63 7.28
C VAL A 199 -11.17 -18.07 7.48
N GLU A 200 -11.84 -18.52 8.54
CA GLU A 200 -13.26 -18.20 8.81
C GLU A 200 -13.50 -16.74 9.19
N ILE A 201 -12.50 -16.10 9.82
CA ILE A 201 -12.58 -14.71 10.25
C ILE A 201 -11.87 -13.84 9.21
N PRO A 202 -12.41 -12.69 8.81
CA PRO A 202 -11.78 -11.87 7.77
C PRO A 202 -10.39 -11.36 8.16
N LEU A 203 -9.50 -11.30 7.17
CA LEU A 203 -8.26 -10.50 7.23
C LEU A 203 -8.58 -9.08 6.77
N GLN A 204 -8.09 -8.08 7.50
CA GLN A 204 -8.37 -6.69 7.19
C GLN A 204 -7.08 -5.89 7.04
N ALA A 205 -6.95 -5.17 5.94
CA ALA A 205 -5.89 -4.19 5.72
C ALA A 205 -6.48 -2.78 5.67
N TYR A 206 -5.80 -1.86 6.35
CA TYR A 206 -6.18 -0.45 6.42
C TYR A 206 -5.03 0.44 5.99
N PHE A 207 -5.31 1.35 5.06
CA PHE A 207 -4.32 2.26 4.51
C PHE A 207 -4.69 3.72 4.81
N ARG A 208 -3.74 4.49 5.34
CA ARG A 208 -3.90 5.93 5.60
C ARG A 208 -2.73 6.76 5.06
N ILE A 209 -3.08 7.93 4.51
CA ILE A 209 -2.16 8.98 4.05
C ILE A 209 -2.36 10.23 4.90
N ASN A 210 -1.26 10.89 5.28
CA ASN A 210 -1.30 12.22 5.89
C ASN A 210 -0.39 13.24 5.14
N THR A 211 0.57 12.78 4.34
CA THR A 211 1.53 13.62 3.62
C THR A 211 0.93 14.24 2.36
N GLU A 212 1.02 15.57 2.23
CA GLU A 212 0.53 16.29 1.06
C GLU A 212 1.35 15.96 -0.19
N ASN A 213 0.66 15.75 -1.33
CA ASN A 213 1.24 15.38 -2.62
C ASN A 213 2.03 14.06 -2.62
N MET A 214 1.73 13.15 -1.69
CA MET A 214 2.19 11.76 -1.74
C MET A 214 1.30 10.93 -2.66
N GLY A 215 1.90 10.12 -3.53
CA GLY A 215 1.17 9.11 -4.29
C GLY A 215 1.20 7.76 -3.58
N GLN A 216 0.04 7.11 -3.43
CA GLN A 216 -0.04 5.74 -2.92
C GLN A 216 0.12 4.74 -4.06
N PHE A 217 1.14 3.90 -3.96
CA PHE A 217 1.43 2.84 -4.93
C PHE A 217 1.52 1.50 -4.21
N GLU A 218 0.44 1.09 -3.56
CA GLU A 218 0.39 -0.21 -2.89
C GLU A 218 0.35 -1.36 -3.89
N ARG A 219 0.74 -2.55 -3.41
CA ARG A 219 0.72 -3.77 -4.20
C ARG A 219 0.24 -4.94 -3.35
N THR A 220 -1.02 -5.31 -3.51
CA THR A 220 -1.59 -6.46 -2.80
C THR A 220 -1.43 -7.75 -3.62
N LEU A 221 -0.86 -8.80 -3.01
CA LEU A 221 -0.66 -10.13 -3.59
C LEU A 221 -1.30 -11.19 -2.71
N ILE A 222 -2.35 -11.85 -3.23
CA ILE A 222 -3.13 -12.87 -2.51
C ILE A 222 -3.04 -14.19 -3.27
N ILE A 223 -2.52 -15.22 -2.61
CA ILE A 223 -2.41 -16.59 -3.10
C ILE A 223 -3.28 -17.48 -2.22
N VAL A 224 -4.27 -18.13 -2.83
CA VAL A 224 -5.20 -19.05 -2.16
C VAL A 224 -5.08 -20.40 -2.85
N ASP A 225 -4.49 -21.38 -2.16
CA ASP A 225 -4.21 -22.69 -2.73
C ASP A 225 -5.49 -23.56 -2.79
N GLU A 226 -5.38 -24.75 -3.39
CA GLU A 226 -6.50 -25.63 -3.69
C GLU A 226 -7.36 -25.93 -2.44
N GLY A 227 -8.67 -25.72 -2.57
CA GLY A 227 -9.61 -25.98 -1.47
C GLY A 227 -9.44 -25.07 -0.25
N ALA A 228 -8.62 -24.02 -0.34
CA ALA A 228 -8.47 -23.02 0.70
C ALA A 228 -9.52 -21.90 0.58
N TYR A 229 -9.73 -21.16 1.67
CA TYR A 229 -10.66 -20.05 1.72
C TYR A 229 -10.12 -18.90 2.57
N VAL A 230 -10.34 -17.68 2.11
CA VAL A 230 -10.09 -16.45 2.87
C VAL A 230 -11.09 -15.37 2.49
N HIS A 231 -11.48 -14.57 3.48
CA HIS A 231 -12.18 -13.32 3.27
C HIS A 231 -11.22 -12.17 3.58
N TYR A 232 -10.89 -11.37 2.56
CA TYR A 232 -10.03 -10.21 2.69
C TYR A 232 -10.82 -8.92 2.49
N VAL A 233 -10.60 -7.95 3.38
CA VAL A 233 -11.23 -6.62 3.33
C VAL A 233 -10.14 -5.57 3.30
N GLU A 234 -10.18 -4.72 2.28
CA GLU A 234 -9.24 -3.61 2.10
C GLU A 234 -10.01 -2.29 2.21
N GLY A 235 -9.47 -1.35 3.00
CA GLY A 235 -10.02 -0.02 3.15
C GLY A 235 -8.93 1.04 3.05
N CYS A 236 -9.20 2.09 2.27
CA CYS A 236 -8.39 3.30 2.21
C CYS A 236 -9.22 4.46 2.73
N THR A 237 -8.62 5.35 3.53
CA THR A 237 -9.27 6.59 3.98
C THR A 237 -8.40 7.81 3.86
#